data_AF-A0A7Y3JHU1-F1
#
_entry.id   AF-A0A7Y3JHU1-F1
#
_cell.length_a   1.000
_cell.length_b   1.000
_cell.length_c   1.000
_cell.angle_alpha   90.00
_cell.angle_beta   90.00
_cell.angle_gamma   90.00
#
_symmetry.space_group_name_H-M   'P 1'
#
loop_
_entity.id
_entity.type
_entity.pdbx_description
1 polymer ?
#
loop_
_entity_poly.entity_id
_entity_poly.type
_entity_poly.pdbx_seq_one_letter_code
_entity_poly.pdbx_strand_id
1 'polypeptide(L)'
;MFKLPYSALVAFFVFSALLFSCKTVDTHFAPGTASDIYFQRAQQASDLYDYKTALKIYDELLARTDIDLSTRVQAQYEVAFLNYKMGNYAVARTDFQSIIFIYDDPARTTELPIWVRILSKKVLDEIPKPAKK
;
A
#
# COMPACT_ATOMS: atom_id res chain seq x y z
N MET A 1 -5.19 -50.51 -15.89
CA MET A 1 -4.04 -50.05 -15.07
C MET A 1 -3.19 -49.11 -15.92
N PHE A 2 -3.31 -47.80 -15.72
CA PHE A 2 -2.56 -46.79 -16.48
C PHE A 2 -1.17 -46.64 -15.84
N LYS A 3 -0.10 -47.05 -16.54
CA LYS A 3 1.29 -46.85 -16.07
C LYS A 3 1.75 -45.48 -16.57
N LEU A 4 1.84 -44.49 -15.66
CA LEU A 4 2.46 -43.21 -16.01
C LEU A 4 3.96 -43.41 -16.27
N PRO A 5 4.49 -42.89 -17.39
CA PRO A 5 5.92 -42.99 -17.69
C PRO A 5 6.72 -42.12 -16.71
N TYR A 6 7.90 -42.60 -16.30
CA TYR A 6 8.82 -41.90 -15.38
C TYR A 6 9.15 -40.47 -15.84
N SER A 7 9.19 -40.24 -17.16
CA SER A 7 9.38 -38.92 -17.77
C SER A 7 8.24 -37.94 -17.47
N ALA A 8 7.00 -38.40 -17.36
CA ALA A 8 5.86 -37.56 -16.97
C ALA A 8 5.89 -37.18 -15.49
N LEU A 9 6.41 -38.07 -14.63
CA LEU A 9 6.63 -37.81 -13.21
C LEU A 9 7.71 -36.75 -12.97
N VAL A 10 8.82 -36.83 -13.72
CA VAL A 10 9.91 -35.84 -13.66
C VAL A 10 9.45 -34.47 -14.15
N ALA A 11 8.72 -34.43 -15.26
CA ALA A 11 8.18 -33.17 -15.80
C ALA A 11 7.22 -32.48 -14.82
N PHE A 12 6.37 -33.25 -14.14
CA PHE A 12 5.46 -32.71 -13.11
C PHE A 12 6.22 -32.14 -11.90
N PHE A 13 7.31 -32.80 -11.47
CA PHE A 13 8.11 -32.35 -10.34
C PHE A 13 8.90 -31.06 -10.65
N VAL A 14 9.45 -30.96 -11.87
CA VAL A 14 10.15 -29.74 -12.34
C VAL A 14 9.16 -28.57 -12.50
N PHE A 15 7.95 -28.82 -12.99
CA PHE A 15 6.93 -27.78 -13.15
C PHE A 15 6.40 -27.27 -11.80
N SER A 16 6.27 -28.16 -10.81
CA SER A 16 5.85 -27.80 -9.45
C SER A 16 6.90 -26.94 -8.70
N ALA A 17 8.18 -27.16 -8.95
CA ALA A 17 9.27 -26.40 -8.33
C ALA A 17 9.32 -24.92 -8.76
N LEU A 18 8.79 -24.57 -9.94
CA LEU A 18 8.74 -23.19 -10.44
C LEU A 18 7.71 -22.30 -9.73
N LEU A 19 6.78 -22.89 -8.96
CA LEU A 19 5.72 -22.16 -8.26
C LEU A 19 6.14 -21.63 -6.88
N PHE A 20 7.34 -21.95 -6.40
CA PHE A 20 7.80 -21.61 -5.04
C PHE A 20 8.72 -20.39 -4.94
N SER A 21 8.81 -19.56 -5.98
CA SER A 21 9.56 -18.29 -5.90
C SER A 21 8.72 -17.22 -5.16
N CYS A 22 8.52 -17.40 -3.85
CA CYS A 22 8.01 -16.37 -2.96
C CYS A 22 9.18 -15.50 -2.50
N LYS A 23 9.41 -14.36 -3.15
CA LYS A 23 10.39 -13.37 -2.69
C LYS A 23 9.70 -12.42 -1.70
N THR A 24 10.13 -12.45 -0.44
CA THR A 24 9.70 -11.47 0.58
C THR A 24 10.29 -10.09 0.27
N VAL A 25 9.50 -9.03 0.50
CA VAL A 25 9.95 -7.64 0.31
C VAL A 25 10.93 -7.26 1.42
N ASP A 26 12.01 -6.56 1.04
CA ASP A 26 12.98 -6.01 2.00
C ASP A 26 12.37 -4.83 2.77
N THR A 27 12.43 -4.91 4.09
CA THR A 27 11.91 -3.89 5.02
C THR A 27 13.01 -3.18 5.80
N HIS A 28 14.28 -3.40 5.44
CA HIS A 28 15.40 -2.73 6.08
C HIS A 28 15.81 -1.47 5.31
N PHE A 29 15.83 -0.32 5.98
CA PHE A 29 16.19 0.96 5.40
C PHE A 29 17.42 1.53 6.08
N ALA A 30 18.43 1.92 5.30
CA ALA A 30 19.60 2.61 5.83
C ALA A 30 19.26 4.09 6.16
N PRO A 31 19.98 4.73 7.10
CA PRO A 31 19.83 6.16 7.33
C PRO A 31 20.02 6.97 6.04
N GLY A 32 19.13 7.93 5.79
CA GLY A 32 19.17 8.74 4.56
C GLY A 32 18.60 8.06 3.31
N THR A 33 17.96 6.88 3.45
CA THR A 33 17.26 6.26 2.31
C THR A 33 16.21 7.22 1.76
N ALA A 34 16.18 7.37 0.44
CA ALA A 34 15.25 8.26 -0.24
C ALA A 34 13.79 7.75 -0.12
N SER A 35 12.83 8.68 -0.02
CA SER A 35 11.42 8.37 0.24
C SER A 35 10.77 7.53 -0.87
N ASP A 36 11.20 7.70 -2.12
CA ASP A 36 10.76 6.91 -3.27
C ASP A 36 11.03 5.41 -3.12
N ILE A 37 12.12 5.04 -2.44
CA ILE A 37 12.42 3.63 -2.12
C ILE A 37 11.40 3.04 -1.14
N TYR A 38 10.90 3.83 -0.19
CA TYR A 38 9.81 3.40 0.70
C TYR A 38 8.52 3.17 -0.10
N PHE A 39 8.14 4.11 -0.96
CA PHE A 39 6.97 3.94 -1.84
C PHE A 39 7.10 2.71 -2.72
N GLN A 40 8.25 2.51 -3.37
CA GLN A 40 8.47 1.35 -4.24
C GLN A 40 8.32 0.03 -3.49
N ARG A 41 8.94 -0.10 -2.31
CA ARG A 41 8.87 -1.33 -1.51
C ARG A 41 7.48 -1.57 -0.93
N ALA A 42 6.81 -0.52 -0.47
CA ALA A 42 5.43 -0.64 0.01
C ALA A 42 4.47 -1.05 -1.12
N GLN A 43 4.63 -0.51 -2.32
CA GLN A 43 3.88 -0.92 -3.51
C GLN A 43 4.16 -2.38 -3.88
N GLN A 44 5.43 -2.81 -3.89
CA GLN A 44 5.78 -4.21 -4.10
C GLN A 44 5.11 -5.15 -3.09
N ALA A 45 5.06 -4.75 -1.81
CA ALA A 45 4.37 -5.54 -0.79
C ALA A 45 2.86 -5.57 -1.03
N SER A 46 2.25 -4.44 -1.37
CA SER A 46 0.83 -4.34 -1.74
C SER A 46 0.48 -5.18 -2.98
N ASP A 47 1.33 -5.21 -4.00
CA ASP A 47 1.14 -5.99 -5.23
C ASP A 47 1.17 -7.51 -4.95
N LEU A 48 1.87 -7.92 -3.89
CA LEU A 48 1.86 -9.27 -3.34
C LEU A 48 0.72 -9.52 -2.33
N TYR A 49 -0.23 -8.60 -2.20
CA TYR A 49 -1.30 -8.61 -1.20
C TYR A 49 -0.82 -8.60 0.26
N ASP A 50 0.46 -8.32 0.51
CA ASP A 50 1.04 -8.17 1.84
C ASP A 50 0.85 -6.73 2.35
N TYR A 51 -0.42 -6.39 2.60
CA TYR A 51 -0.81 -5.07 3.08
C TYR A 51 -0.24 -4.74 4.46
N LYS A 52 0.06 -5.75 5.29
CA LYS A 52 0.68 -5.55 6.61
C LYS A 52 2.12 -5.04 6.46
N THR A 53 2.89 -5.65 5.57
CA THR A 53 4.24 -5.17 5.28
C THR A 53 4.22 -3.79 4.63
N ALA A 54 3.30 -3.54 3.69
CA ALA A 54 3.15 -2.22 3.08
C ALA A 54 2.84 -1.13 4.12
N LEU A 55 1.90 -1.39 5.04
CA LEU A 55 1.58 -0.47 6.14
C LEU A 55 2.81 -0.19 7.03
N LYS A 56 3.55 -1.24 7.42
CA LYS A 56 4.77 -1.07 8.23
C LYS A 56 5.82 -0.18 7.54
N ILE A 57 5.99 -0.33 6.23
CA ILE A 57 6.93 0.50 5.45
C ILE A 57 6.48 1.97 5.46
N TYR A 58 5.18 2.23 5.27
CA TYR A 58 4.67 3.61 5.34
C TYR A 58 4.73 4.19 6.75
N ASP A 59 4.50 3.41 7.80
CA ASP A 59 4.67 3.86 9.19
C ASP A 59 6.10 4.30 9.46
N GLU A 60 7.09 3.55 8.95
CA GLU A 60 8.50 3.92 9.08
C GLU A 60 8.83 5.21 8.30
N LEU A 61 8.30 5.37 7.09
CA LEU A 61 8.43 6.62 6.33
C LEU A 61 7.79 7.80 7.08
N LEU A 62 6.58 7.62 7.63
CA LEU A 62 5.84 8.69 8.32
C LEU A 62 6.44 9.08 9.67
N ALA A 63 7.18 8.16 10.31
CA ALA A 63 7.94 8.44 11.53
C ALA A 63 9.11 9.41 11.33
N ARG A 64 9.54 9.60 10.07
CA ARG A 64 10.59 10.56 9.73
C ARG A 64 10.10 12.00 9.85
N THR A 65 10.93 12.86 10.43
CA THR A 65 10.65 14.29 10.59
C THR A 65 11.20 15.16 9.45
N ASP A 66 12.08 14.60 8.62
CA ASP A 66 12.79 15.28 7.53
C ASP A 66 12.08 15.21 6.16
N ILE A 67 10.94 14.54 6.07
CA ILE A 67 10.15 14.47 4.82
C ILE A 67 9.24 15.70 4.66
N ASP A 68 9.14 16.19 3.42
CA ASP A 68 8.25 17.31 3.09
C ASP A 68 6.76 16.93 3.20
N LEU A 69 5.90 17.97 3.21
CA LEU A 69 4.46 17.79 3.36
C LEU A 69 3.84 17.02 2.19
N SER A 70 4.33 17.19 0.98
CA SER A 70 3.85 16.48 -0.22
C SER A 70 4.06 14.97 -0.08
N THR A 71 5.27 14.55 0.27
CA THR A 71 5.66 13.17 0.56
C THR A 71 4.82 12.59 1.68
N ARG A 72 4.63 13.35 2.76
CA ARG A 72 3.81 12.93 3.91
C ARG A 72 2.36 12.67 3.51
N VAL A 73 1.74 13.58 2.77
CA VAL A 73 0.34 13.47 2.35
C VAL A 73 0.14 12.31 1.35
N GLN A 74 1.12 12.07 0.48
CA GLN A 74 1.12 10.88 -0.39
C GLN A 74 1.17 9.57 0.42
N ALA A 75 2.07 9.47 1.39
CA ALA A 75 2.18 8.28 2.24
C ALA A 75 0.91 8.06 3.08
N GLN A 76 0.31 9.12 3.61
CA GLN A 76 -0.97 9.06 4.32
C GLN A 76 -2.10 8.55 3.42
N TYR A 77 -2.16 8.99 2.16
CA TYR A 77 -3.12 8.47 1.19
C TYR A 77 -2.95 6.96 0.98
N GLU A 78 -1.72 6.49 0.83
CA GLU A 78 -1.44 5.07 0.62
C GLU A 78 -1.86 4.23 1.84
N VAL A 79 -1.60 4.70 3.06
CA VAL A 79 -2.08 4.07 4.30
C VAL A 79 -3.62 4.00 4.33
N ALA A 80 -4.30 5.10 4.02
CA ALA A 80 -5.76 5.15 3.96
C ALA A 80 -6.31 4.16 2.92
N PHE A 81 -5.68 4.09 1.76
CA PHE A 81 -6.07 3.20 0.66
C PHE A 81 -5.80 1.72 0.96
N LEU A 82 -4.71 1.40 1.65
CA LEU A 82 -4.45 0.04 2.16
C LEU A 82 -5.51 -0.38 3.17
N ASN A 83 -5.88 0.50 4.10
CA ASN A 83 -6.99 0.24 5.03
C ASN A 83 -8.32 0.01 4.30
N TYR A 84 -8.59 0.77 3.23
CA TYR A 84 -9.75 0.53 2.38
C TYR A 84 -9.71 -0.87 1.73
N LYS A 85 -8.58 -1.26 1.11
CA LYS A 85 -8.39 -2.58 0.50
C LYS A 85 -8.57 -3.73 1.50
N MET A 86 -8.21 -3.51 2.77
CA MET A 86 -8.36 -4.47 3.85
C MET A 86 -9.78 -4.54 4.43
N GLY A 87 -10.72 -3.68 3.98
CA GLY A 87 -12.07 -3.59 4.53
C GLY A 87 -12.16 -2.82 5.85
N ASN A 88 -11.08 -2.15 6.27
CA ASN A 88 -11.04 -1.31 7.47
C ASN A 88 -11.69 0.06 7.21
N TYR A 89 -12.96 0.05 6.79
CA TYR A 89 -13.67 1.21 6.27
C TYR A 89 -13.78 2.39 7.23
N ALA A 90 -13.88 2.13 8.54
CA ALA A 90 -13.93 3.20 9.54
C ALA A 90 -12.59 3.96 9.63
N VAL A 91 -11.48 3.22 9.59
CA VAL A 91 -10.12 3.78 9.62
C VAL A 91 -9.86 4.55 8.32
N ALA A 92 -10.06 3.89 7.17
CA ALA A 92 -9.88 4.52 5.86
C ALA A 92 -10.71 5.81 5.70
N ARG A 93 -11.97 5.81 6.16
CA ARG A 93 -12.83 7.00 6.14
C ARG A 93 -12.21 8.16 6.94
N THR A 94 -11.72 7.87 8.14
CA THR A 94 -11.12 8.89 9.02
C THR A 94 -9.82 9.44 8.41
N ASP A 95 -9.00 8.57 7.83
CA ASP A 95 -7.73 8.95 7.21
C ASP A 95 -7.96 9.81 5.96
N PHE A 96 -8.87 9.41 5.06
CA PHE A 96 -9.21 10.21 3.87
C PHE A 96 -9.81 11.58 4.24
N GLN A 97 -10.65 11.65 5.27
CA GLN A 97 -11.19 12.92 5.76
C GLN A 97 -10.08 13.83 6.30
N SER A 98 -9.12 13.26 7.04
CA SER A 98 -7.95 13.99 7.55
C SER A 98 -7.07 14.52 6.42
N ILE A 99 -6.87 13.73 5.36
CA ILE A 99 -6.16 14.17 4.16
C ILE A 99 -6.90 15.34 3.49
N ILE A 100 -8.21 15.21 3.27
CA ILE A 100 -9.01 16.27 2.64
C ILE A 100 -8.93 17.58 3.43
N PHE A 101 -8.97 17.51 4.76
CA PHE A 101 -8.83 18.67 5.63
C PHE A 101 -7.52 19.44 5.41
N ILE A 102 -6.42 18.75 5.10
CA ILE A 102 -5.13 19.41 4.77
C ILE A 102 -5.26 20.28 3.51
N TYR A 103 -6.06 19.86 2.52
CA TYR A 103 -6.30 20.59 1.27
C TYR A 103 -7.32 21.72 1.38
N ASP A 104 -8.01 21.85 2.52
CA ASP A 104 -8.94 22.95 2.76
C ASP A 104 -8.22 24.19 3.30
N ASP A 105 -6.92 24.08 3.63
CA ASP A 105 -6.02 25.21 3.90
C ASP A 105 -5.42 25.76 2.59
N PRO A 106 -5.83 26.97 2.13
CA PRO A 106 -5.33 27.56 0.90
C PRO A 106 -3.82 27.79 0.90
N ALA A 107 -3.21 27.99 2.09
CA ALA A 107 -1.78 28.23 2.21
C ALA A 107 -0.93 26.99 1.89
N ARG A 108 -1.50 25.78 2.04
CA ARG A 108 -0.80 24.51 1.81
C ARG A 108 -1.03 23.96 0.41
N THR A 109 -2.08 24.39 -0.28
CA THR A 109 -2.59 23.70 -1.47
C THR A 109 -1.66 23.79 -2.69
N THR A 110 -0.88 24.87 -2.83
CA THR A 110 0.00 25.10 -3.99
C THR A 110 1.13 24.06 -4.11
N GLU A 111 1.56 23.47 -3.00
CA GLU A 111 2.71 22.56 -2.94
C GLU A 111 2.28 21.08 -2.91
N LEU A 112 0.98 20.81 -2.85
CA LEU A 112 0.46 19.46 -2.65
C LEU A 112 0.03 18.79 -3.96
N PRO A 113 0.26 17.48 -4.09
CA PRO A 113 -0.15 16.73 -5.27
C PRO A 113 -1.68 16.70 -5.35
N ILE A 114 -2.25 17.28 -6.41
CA ILE A 114 -3.71 17.38 -6.59
C ILE A 114 -4.37 15.98 -6.63
N TRP A 115 -3.66 14.98 -7.16
CA TRP A 115 -4.18 13.63 -7.31
C TRP A 115 -4.58 13.01 -5.96
N VAL A 116 -3.86 13.30 -4.87
CA VAL A 116 -4.19 12.76 -3.54
C VAL A 116 -5.56 13.25 -3.09
N ARG A 117 -5.89 14.53 -3.31
CA ARG A 117 -7.21 15.08 -2.97
C ARG A 117 -8.32 14.43 -3.80
N ILE A 118 -8.10 14.30 -5.11
CA ILE A 118 -9.09 13.73 -6.03
C ILE A 118 -9.37 12.28 -5.66
N LEU A 119 -8.33 11.46 -5.49
CA LEU A 119 -8.50 10.06 -5.16
C LEU A 119 -9.06 9.85 -3.75
N SER A 120 -8.64 10.64 -2.76
CA SER A 120 -9.22 10.57 -1.41
C SER A 120 -10.73 10.79 -1.42
N LYS A 121 -11.20 11.80 -2.16
CA LYS A 121 -12.65 12.05 -2.32
C LYS A 121 -13.35 10.89 -3.01
N LYS A 122 -12.78 10.40 -4.11
CA LYS A 122 -13.35 9.29 -4.87
C LYS A 122 -13.51 8.03 -4.00
N VAL A 123 -12.46 7.62 -3.28
CA VAL A 123 -12.52 6.42 -2.43
C VAL A 123 -13.48 6.64 -1.26
N LEU A 124 -13.51 7.84 -0.67
CA LEU A 124 -14.44 8.16 0.42
C LEU A 124 -15.93 7.99 0.03
N ASP A 125 -16.26 8.29 -1.23
CA ASP A 125 -17.59 8.08 -1.81
C ASP A 125 -17.91 6.59 -2.05
N GLU A 126 -16.90 5.76 -2.29
CA GLU A 126 -17.03 4.30 -2.44
C GLU A 126 -17.16 3.57 -1.10
N ILE A 127 -16.61 4.11 0.00
CA ILE A 127 -16.67 3.47 1.31
C ILE A 127 -18.14 3.34 1.77
N PRO A 128 -18.60 2.13 2.15
CA PRO A 128 -19.96 1.91 2.66
C PRO A 128 -20.30 2.85 3.82
N LYS A 129 -21.52 3.39 3.78
CA LYS A 129 -22.02 4.24 4.88
C LYS A 129 -22.11 3.41 6.16
N PRO A 130 -21.76 3.98 7.33
CA PRO A 130 -21.99 3.30 8.59
C PRO A 130 -23.48 2.97 8.73
N ALA A 131 -23.79 1.78 9.23
CA ALA A 131 -25.18 1.41 9.52
C ALA A 131 -25.78 2.45 10.47
N LYS A 132 -26.98 2.96 10.14
CA LYS A 132 -27.74 3.80 11.06
C LYS A 132 -28.08 2.93 12.28
N LYS A 133 -27.58 3.32 13.45
CA LYS A 133 -28.01 2.76 14.74
C LYS A 133 -29.38 3.31 15.09
#